data_AF-A0AAV8X489-F1
#
_entry.id   AF-A0AAV8X489-F1
#
_cell.length_a   1.000
_cell.length_b   1.000
_cell.length_c   1.000
_cell.angle_alpha   90.00
_cell.angle_beta   90.00
_cell.angle_gamma   90.00
#
_symmetry.space_group_name_H-M   'P 1'
#
loop_
_entity.id
_entity.type
_entity.pdbx_description
1 polymer ?
#
loop_
_entity_poly.entity_id
_entity_poly.type
_entity_poly.pdbx_seq_one_letter_code
_entity_poly.pdbx_strand_id
1 'polypeptide(L)'
;MESLEKICRLCLKNCYDNSEVINELMKEVINTHLLESNPAISEKPVVCTNCAEIMQKCFDFKSTCFSTQDCIARFLNKNNEKLDLKDICLSKGENKNVVEIPDDYNVCAFCMRLSKSSFISLNNEDVKMVKKCLPELV
;
A
#
# COMPACT_ATOMS: atom_id res chain seq x y z
N MET A 1 -23.74 21.26 27.14
CA MET A 1 -23.04 21.28 25.84
C MET A 1 -23.01 19.83 25.40
N GLU A 2 -23.96 19.41 24.55
CA GLU A 2 -24.03 18.02 24.10
C GLU A 2 -22.80 17.71 23.26
N SER A 3 -21.97 16.76 23.72
CA SER A 3 -20.92 16.19 22.90
C SER A 3 -21.60 15.47 21.74
N LEU A 4 -21.50 16.00 20.53
CA LEU A 4 -22.03 15.36 19.33
C LEU A 4 -21.31 14.03 19.17
N GLU A 5 -21.99 12.92 19.46
CA GLU A 5 -21.45 11.58 19.26
C GLU A 5 -21.25 11.38 17.75
N LYS A 6 -20.00 11.44 17.30
CA LYS A 6 -19.64 11.25 15.89
C LYS A 6 -19.33 9.78 15.65
N ILE A 7 -19.77 9.23 14.53
CA ILE A 7 -19.47 7.85 14.15
C ILE A 7 -18.36 7.86 13.10
N CYS A 8 -17.29 7.11 13.32
CA CYS A 8 -16.21 6.94 12.34
C CYS A 8 -16.76 6.27 11.08
N ARG A 9 -16.53 6.86 9.90
CA ARG A 9 -17.07 6.34 8.65
C ARG A 9 -16.52 4.97 8.26
N LEU A 10 -15.30 4.63 8.70
CA LEU A 10 -14.59 3.41 8.29
C LEU A 10 -14.87 2.22 9.22
N CYS A 11 -14.81 2.42 10.54
CA CYS A 11 -15.01 1.32 11.50
C CYS A 11 -16.38 1.34 12.18
N LEU A 12 -17.21 2.35 11.91
CA LEU A 12 -18.55 2.52 12.48
C LEU A 12 -18.59 2.59 14.02
N LYS A 13 -17.45 2.91 14.66
CA LYS A 13 -17.34 3.13 16.10
C LYS A 13 -17.49 4.60 16.45
N ASN A 14 -17.97 4.87 17.66
CA ASN A 14 -18.07 6.22 18.21
C ASN A 14 -16.69 6.89 18.36
N CYS A 15 -16.65 8.16 18.01
CA CYS A 15 -15.52 9.06 18.11
C CYS A 15 -15.80 10.04 19.24
N TYR A 16 -15.09 9.87 20.36
CA TYR A 16 -15.36 10.67 21.55
C TYR A 16 -14.71 12.05 21.50
N ASP A 17 -13.60 12.24 20.76
CA ASP A 17 -12.98 13.55 20.47
C ASP A 17 -11.88 13.47 19.38
N ASN A 18 -11.21 12.32 19.24
CA ASN A 18 -10.07 12.12 18.33
C ASN A 18 -10.50 11.71 16.91
N SER A 19 -11.25 12.59 16.23
CA SER A 19 -11.68 12.36 14.86
C SER A 19 -11.42 13.56 13.97
N GLU A 20 -10.96 13.28 12.76
CA GLU A 20 -10.71 14.29 11.73
C GLU A 20 -11.89 14.30 10.75
N VAL A 21 -12.28 15.49 10.29
CA VAL A 21 -13.28 15.64 9.22
C VAL A 21 -12.65 15.14 7.93
N ILE A 22 -13.38 14.28 7.21
CA ILE A 22 -12.89 13.78 5.91
C ILE A 22 -12.85 14.94 4.92
N ASN A 23 -11.64 15.39 4.60
CA ASN A 23 -11.39 16.39 3.57
C ASN A 23 -11.47 15.77 2.17
N GLU A 24 -11.41 16.59 1.11
CA GLU A 24 -11.55 16.11 -0.27
C GLU A 24 -10.48 15.08 -0.67
N LEU A 25 -9.22 15.28 -0.25
CA LEU A 25 -8.15 14.32 -0.51
C LEU A 25 -8.44 12.95 0.12
N MET A 26 -8.89 12.94 1.39
CA MET A 26 -9.30 11.71 2.06
C MET A 26 -10.51 11.07 1.36
N LYS A 27 -11.49 11.85 0.89
CA LYS A 27 -12.61 11.32 0.10
C LYS A 27 -12.14 10.65 -1.18
N GLU A 28 -11.21 11.27 -1.91
CA GLU A 28 -10.63 10.69 -3.12
C GLU A 28 -9.90 9.37 -2.83
N VAL A 29 -9.06 9.33 -1.79
CA VAL A 29 -8.37 8.12 -1.34
C VAL A 29 -9.38 7.03 -0.95
N ILE A 30 -10.41 7.40 -0.19
CA ILE A 30 -11.48 6.49 0.23
C ILE A 30 -12.23 5.94 -0.99
N ASN A 31 -12.67 6.79 -1.91
CA ASN A 31 -13.40 6.38 -3.10
C ASN A 31 -12.56 5.54 -4.07
N THR A 32 -11.26 5.83 -4.18
CA THR A 32 -10.34 5.15 -5.11
C THR A 32 -9.85 3.83 -4.55
N HIS A 33 -9.69 3.71 -3.24
CA HIS A 33 -8.97 2.58 -2.63
C HIS A 33 -9.81 1.73 -1.67
N LEU A 34 -10.90 2.25 -1.13
CA LEU A 34 -11.84 1.50 -0.29
C LEU A 34 -13.07 1.21 -1.14
N LEU A 35 -13.10 -0.01 -1.68
CA LEU A 35 -14.00 -0.49 -2.73
C LEU A 35 -15.51 -0.23 -2.51
N GLU A 36 -15.96 0.13 -1.31
CA GLU A 36 -17.40 0.17 -0.96
C GLU A 36 -17.81 1.31 -0.03
N SER A 37 -16.92 2.24 0.33
CA SER A 37 -17.29 3.36 1.20
C SER A 37 -17.75 4.56 0.39
N ASN A 38 -19.05 4.86 0.42
CA ASN A 38 -19.58 6.15 -0.03
C ASN A 38 -19.58 7.16 1.15
N PRO A 39 -18.65 8.13 1.19
CA PRO A 39 -18.58 9.14 2.25
C PRO A 39 -19.64 10.24 2.10
N ALA A 40 -20.30 10.38 0.94
CA ALA A 40 -21.30 11.42 0.68
C ALA A 40 -22.66 11.17 1.33
N ILE A 41 -22.86 10.00 1.97
CA ILE A 41 -24.12 9.62 2.63
C ILE A 41 -24.36 10.43 3.92
N SER A 42 -23.31 10.98 4.53
CA SER A 42 -23.39 11.71 5.80
C SER A 42 -22.99 13.17 5.64
N GLU A 43 -23.71 14.06 6.30
CA GLU A 43 -23.33 15.47 6.43
C GLU A 43 -22.11 15.57 7.36
N LYS A 44 -20.95 16.01 6.84
CA LYS A 44 -19.66 16.11 7.55
C LYS A 44 -19.15 14.76 8.13
N PRO A 45 -18.82 13.78 7.26
CA PRO A 45 -18.26 12.51 7.72
C PRO A 45 -16.94 12.73 8.47
N VAL A 46 -16.67 11.89 9.47
CA VAL A 46 -15.40 11.89 10.19
C VAL A 46 -14.74 10.52 10.18
N VAL A 47 -13.43 10.51 10.41
CA VAL A 47 -12.63 9.30 10.59
C VAL A 47 -11.89 9.41 11.93
N CYS A 48 -11.92 8.36 12.74
CA CYS A 48 -11.13 8.32 13.98
C CYS A 48 -9.63 8.21 13.67
N THR A 49 -8.78 8.72 14.57
CA THR A 49 -7.32 8.72 14.40
C THR A 49 -6.75 7.35 14.01
N ASN A 50 -7.20 6.26 14.66
CA ASN A 50 -6.73 4.91 14.33
C ASN A 50 -7.05 4.51 12.87
N CYS A 51 -8.24 4.84 12.39
CA CYS A 51 -8.60 4.56 10.99
C CYS A 51 -7.85 5.47 10.02
N ALA A 52 -7.57 6.73 10.39
CA ALA A 52 -6.76 7.64 9.59
C ALA A 52 -5.30 7.14 9.47
N GLU A 53 -4.70 6.69 10.58
CA GLU A 53 -3.35 6.12 10.59
C GLU A 53 -3.25 4.84 9.75
N ILE A 54 -4.25 3.95 9.84
CA ILE A 54 -4.29 2.74 8.99
C ILE A 54 -4.42 3.13 7.52
N MET A 55 -5.30 4.08 7.20
CA MET A 55 -5.48 4.56 5.84
C MET A 55 -4.18 5.15 5.27
N GLN A 56 -3.45 5.95 6.06
CA GLN A 56 -2.15 6.48 5.66
C GLN A 56 -1.14 5.36 5.40
N LYS A 57 -1.02 4.39 6.31
CA LYS A 57 -0.13 3.23 6.13
C LYS A 57 -0.47 2.43 4.87
N CYS A 58 -1.76 2.26 4.58
CA CYS A 58 -2.21 1.62 3.34
C CYS A 58 -1.80 2.44 2.11
N PHE A 59 -2.00 3.75 2.13
CA PHE A 59 -1.60 4.64 1.04
C PHE A 59 -0.09 4.62 0.78
N ASP A 60 0.73 4.69 1.84
CA ASP A 60 2.19 4.62 1.74
C ASP A 60 2.65 3.27 1.17
N PHE A 61 2.02 2.18 1.61
CA PHE A 61 2.27 0.85 1.08
C PHE A 61 1.92 0.76 -0.41
N LYS A 62 0.76 1.25 -0.83
CA LYS A 62 0.36 1.28 -2.25
C LYS A 62 1.33 2.10 -3.10
N SER A 63 1.68 3.30 -2.64
CA SER A 63 2.63 4.19 -3.33
C SER A 63 4.00 3.54 -3.51
N THR A 64 4.45 2.80 -2.48
CA THR A 64 5.67 1.99 -2.55
C THR A 64 5.54 0.89 -3.60
N CYS A 65 4.44 0.14 -3.58
CA CYS A 65 4.19 -0.93 -4.56
C CYS A 65 4.18 -0.40 -6.00
N PHE A 66 3.51 0.72 -6.24
CA PHE A 66 3.44 1.35 -7.55
C PHE A 66 4.83 1.75 -8.04
N SER A 67 5.62 2.40 -7.19
CA SER A 67 7.00 2.79 -7.51
C SER A 67 7.90 1.58 -7.79
N THR A 68 7.70 0.49 -7.04
CA THR A 68 8.41 -0.77 -7.27
C THR A 68 8.03 -1.38 -8.63
N GLN A 69 6.76 -1.42 -9.01
CA GLN A 69 6.34 -1.96 -10.29
C GLN A 69 6.79 -1.13 -11.49
N ASP A 70 6.71 0.20 -11.43
CA ASP A 70 7.26 1.07 -12.47
C ASP A 70 8.77 0.81 -12.66
N CYS A 71 9.49 0.55 -11.57
CA CYS A 71 10.88 0.11 -11.67
C CYS A 71 11.01 -1.24 -12.38
N ILE A 72 10.27 -2.27 -11.95
CA ILE A 72 10.31 -3.62 -12.56
C ILE A 72 10.01 -3.54 -14.06
N ALA A 73 8.97 -2.82 -14.46
CA ALA A 73 8.56 -2.64 -15.84
C ALA A 73 9.66 -2.01 -16.71
N ARG A 74 10.38 -1.02 -16.18
CA ARG A 74 11.52 -0.39 -16.88
C ARG A 74 12.69 -1.35 -17.12
N PHE A 75 12.90 -2.34 -16.25
CA PHE A 75 13.94 -3.36 -16.43
C PHE A 75 13.49 -4.47 -17.39
N LEU A 76 12.23 -4.90 -17.31
CA LEU A 76 11.68 -5.88 -18.26
C LEU A 76 11.76 -5.39 -19.71
N ASN A 77 11.40 -4.13 -19.95
CA ASN A 77 11.47 -3.51 -21.28
C ASN A 77 12.90 -3.44 -21.87
N LYS A 78 13.94 -3.59 -21.04
CA LYS A 78 15.33 -3.57 -21.50
C LYS A 78 15.86 -4.95 -21.89
N ASN A 79 15.37 -6.02 -21.26
CA ASN A 79 16.06 -7.32 -21.29
C ASN A 79 15.25 -8.48 -21.89
N ASN A 80 13.94 -8.35 -22.18
CA ASN A 80 13.08 -9.40 -22.81
C ASN A 80 13.13 -10.83 -22.22
N GLU A 81 13.80 -11.01 -21.08
CA GLU A 81 14.01 -12.28 -20.40
C GLU A 81 13.43 -12.26 -18.98
N LYS A 82 13.36 -13.43 -18.36
CA LYS A 82 12.97 -13.57 -16.95
C LYS A 82 13.87 -12.68 -16.09
N LEU A 83 13.23 -11.87 -15.24
CA LEU A 83 13.89 -10.86 -14.43
C LEU A 83 14.07 -11.37 -12.99
N ASP A 84 15.31 -11.38 -12.50
CA ASP A 84 15.58 -11.52 -11.08
C ASP A 84 15.49 -10.15 -10.40
N LEU A 85 14.71 -10.05 -9.32
CA LEU A 85 14.60 -8.81 -8.55
C LEU A 85 15.92 -8.43 -7.85
N LYS A 86 16.82 -9.40 -7.60
CA LYS A 86 18.16 -9.14 -7.07
C LYS A 86 18.97 -8.26 -8.03
N ASP A 87 18.86 -8.50 -9.33
CA ASP A 87 19.56 -7.70 -10.36
C ASP A 87 19.11 -6.23 -10.36
N ILE A 88 17.82 -6.00 -10.10
CA ILE A 88 17.29 -4.64 -9.95
C ILE A 88 17.86 -3.97 -8.70
N CYS A 89 17.91 -4.67 -7.58
CA CYS A 89 18.46 -4.12 -6.34
C CYS A 89 19.95 -3.75 -6.50
N LEU A 90 20.74 -4.58 -7.19
CA LEU A 90 22.15 -4.32 -7.48
C LEU A 90 22.32 -3.11 -8.41
N SER A 91 21.49 -3.00 -9.45
CA SER A 91 21.58 -1.91 -10.44
C SER A 91 21.06 -0.56 -9.94
N LYS A 92 20.14 -0.54 -8.96
CA LYS A 92 19.63 0.70 -8.34
C LYS A 92 20.65 1.44 -7.47
N GLY A 93 21.73 0.78 -7.03
CA GLY A 93 22.85 1.46 -6.38
C GLY A 93 22.51 2.15 -5.04
N GLU A 94 21.43 1.75 -4.35
CA GLU A 94 21.18 2.21 -2.96
C GLU A 94 22.27 1.69 -1.99
N ASN A 95 22.99 0.64 -2.40
CA ASN A 95 24.22 0.18 -1.77
C ASN A 95 25.34 0.06 -2.81
N LYS A 96 26.04 1.16 -3.11
CA LYS A 96 27.15 1.22 -4.09
C LYS A 96 28.33 0.26 -3.80
N ASN A 97 28.32 -0.41 -2.64
CA ASN A 97 29.37 -1.33 -2.19
C ASN A 97 28.94 -2.81 -2.19
N VAL A 98 27.69 -3.13 -2.57
CA VAL A 98 27.20 -4.50 -2.62
C VAL A 98 27.31 -4.98 -4.06
N VAL A 99 28.30 -5.85 -4.30
CA VAL A 99 28.55 -6.47 -5.62
C VAL A 99 27.63 -7.68 -5.82
N GLU A 100 27.13 -8.27 -4.73
CA GLU A 100 26.33 -9.50 -4.75
C GLU A 100 25.38 -9.54 -3.54
N ILE A 101 24.13 -9.95 -3.74
CA ILE A 101 23.16 -10.18 -2.67
C ILE A 101 23.30 -11.62 -2.19
N PRO A 102 23.54 -11.88 -0.88
CA PRO A 102 23.73 -13.23 -0.40
C PRO A 102 22.53 -14.15 -0.70
N ASP A 103 22.79 -15.45 -0.89
CA ASP A 103 21.77 -16.44 -1.27
C ASP A 103 20.65 -16.58 -0.24
N ASP A 104 20.93 -16.33 1.05
CA ASP A 104 19.95 -16.39 2.14
C ASP A 104 19.01 -15.18 2.21
N TYR A 105 19.21 -14.17 1.35
CA TYR A 105 18.30 -13.04 1.22
C TYR A 105 17.37 -13.22 0.02
N ASN A 106 16.11 -12.84 0.19
CA ASN A 106 15.20 -12.62 -0.93
C ASN A 106 14.74 -11.16 -0.97
N VAL A 107 14.21 -10.77 -2.12
CA VAL A 107 13.70 -9.42 -2.40
C VAL A 107 12.17 -9.45 -2.37
N CYS A 108 11.56 -8.57 -1.59
CA CYS A 108 10.11 -8.43 -1.59
C CYS A 108 9.61 -7.82 -2.91
N ALA A 109 8.72 -8.51 -3.61
CA ALA A 109 8.14 -8.02 -4.87
C ALA A 109 7.26 -6.76 -4.72
N PHE A 110 6.76 -6.48 -3.50
CA PHE A 110 5.92 -5.29 -3.24
C PHE A 110 6.73 -4.06 -2.86
N CYS A 111 7.85 -4.20 -2.17
CA CYS A 111 8.59 -3.05 -1.66
C CYS A 111 10.08 -3.01 -2.05
N MET A 112 10.56 -4.00 -2.81
CA MET A 112 11.96 -4.15 -3.23
C MET A 112 12.99 -4.19 -2.08
N ARG A 113 12.56 -4.40 -0.84
CA ARG A 113 13.47 -4.53 0.30
C ARG A 113 14.02 -5.95 0.39
N LEU A 114 15.30 -6.03 0.75
CA LEU A 114 16.01 -7.26 1.07
C LEU A 114 15.57 -7.78 2.44
N SER A 115 15.27 -9.07 2.53
CA SER A 115 14.97 -9.73 3.81
C SER A 115 15.58 -11.12 3.88
N LYS A 116 16.11 -11.45 5.06
CA LYS A 116 16.50 -12.81 5.48
C LYS A 116 15.32 -13.69 5.90
N SER A 117 14.14 -13.10 6.08
CA SER A 117 12.97 -13.78 6.61
C SER A 117 12.38 -14.77 5.60
N SER A 118 11.65 -15.77 6.11
CA SER A 118 10.76 -16.58 5.30
C SER A 118 9.71 -15.70 4.63
N PHE A 119 9.65 -15.75 3.30
CA PHE A 119 8.59 -15.13 2.54
C PHE A 119 7.36 -16.03 2.58
N ILE A 120 6.19 -15.41 2.56
CA ILE A 120 4.93 -16.14 2.42
C ILE A 120 4.68 -16.31 0.92
N SER A 121 4.51 -17.54 0.47
CA SER A 121 4.04 -17.81 -0.88
C SER A 121 2.58 -17.38 -1.01
N LEU A 122 2.29 -16.51 -1.97
CA LEU A 122 0.92 -16.09 -2.28
C LEU A 122 0.21 -17.22 -3.00
N ASN A 123 -0.94 -17.64 -2.48
CA ASN A 123 -1.83 -18.55 -3.19
C ASN A 123 -2.68 -17.79 -4.23
N ASN A 124 -3.53 -18.50 -4.97
CA ASN A 124 -4.36 -17.88 -6.00
C ASN A 124 -5.36 -16.85 -5.46
N GLU A 125 -5.85 -16.99 -4.23
CA GLU A 125 -6.75 -16.04 -3.57
C GLU A 125 -6.01 -14.78 -3.14
N ASP A 126 -4.80 -14.95 -2.58
CA ASP A 126 -3.93 -13.83 -2.24
C ASP A 126 -3.59 -13.00 -3.48
N VAL A 127 -3.26 -13.67 -4.60
CA VAL A 127 -3.01 -13.00 -5.88
C VAL A 127 -4.25 -12.25 -6.36
N LYS A 128 -5.45 -12.85 -6.28
CA LYS A 128 -6.70 -12.15 -6.64
C LYS A 128 -6.93 -10.92 -5.76
N MET A 129 -6.68 -11.01 -4.46
CA MET A 129 -6.79 -9.89 -3.54
C MET A 129 -5.79 -8.79 -3.87
N VAL A 130 -4.54 -9.15 -4.15
CA VAL A 130 -3.50 -8.20 -4.59
C VAL A 130 -3.96 -7.48 -5.86
N LYS A 131 -4.46 -8.19 -6.87
CA LYS A 131 -4.98 -7.57 -8.10
C LYS A 131 -6.17 -6.65 -7.84
N LYS A 132 -7.03 -6.98 -6.87
CA LYS A 132 -8.18 -6.14 -6.52
C LYS A 132 -7.77 -4.89 -5.75
N CYS A 133 -6.81 -5.01 -4.85
CA CYS A 133 -6.35 -3.94 -3.96
C CYS A 133 -5.33 -3.03 -4.64
N LEU A 134 -4.58 -3.56 -5.59
CA LEU A 134 -3.50 -2.91 -6.31
C LEU A 134 -3.68 -3.17 -7.82
N PRO A 135 -4.80 -2.74 -8.42
CA PRO A 135 -5.10 -2.97 -9.83
C PRO A 135 -4.04 -2.37 -10.77
N GLU A 136 -3.28 -1.39 -10.29
CA GLU A 136 -2.20 -0.74 -11.01
C GLU A 136 -0.95 -1.61 -11.15
N LEU A 137 -0.88 -2.77 -10.47
CA LEU A 137 0.25 -3.71 -10.54
C LEU A 137 0.03 -4.87 -11.52
N VAL A 138 -1.02 -4.82 -12.35
CA VAL A 138 -1.42 -5.91 -13.28
C VAL A 138 -1.21 -5.50 -14.72
#